data_AF-A0A7C4P1M4-F1
#
_entry.id   AF-A0A7C4P1M4-F1
#
_cell.length_a   1.000
_cell.length_b   1.000
_cell.length_c   1.000
_cell.angle_alpha   90.00
_cell.angle_beta   90.00
_cell.angle_gamma   90.00
#
_symmetry.space_group_name_H-M   'P 1'
#
loop_
_entity.id
_entity.type
_entity.pdbx_description
1 polymer ?
#
loop_
_entity_poly.entity_id
_entity_poly.type
_entity_poly.pdbx_seq_one_letter_code
_entity_poly.pdbx_strand_id
1 'polypeptide(L)'
;MRNNTTPAVQPTIRFDGKMFFGGFWASYSLGSENVQEIDIYTGLRYRNVDFSIIDYYNPIDTVGWKGDFFELRNSKTRHTLDAIITLNQTAHFPLNLTLATMFYGFDKDSTGKKNLYSTYLEAEYTFFSNDDTCISFHIGGTPYKSYYASKAAITNTGLTITRNIHFNSSLTIPVKGSFIINPYTHQVFLLAAFTIQ
;
A
#
# COMPACT_ATOMS: atom_id res chain seq x y z
N MET A 1 -11.03 1.08 -10.57
CA MET A 1 -11.25 0.96 -9.11
C MET A 1 -12.35 1.92 -8.70
N ARG A 2 -13.22 1.52 -7.76
CA ARG A 2 -13.99 2.51 -6.99
C ARG A 2 -13.03 3.01 -5.92
N ASN A 3 -12.74 4.30 -5.93
CA ASN A 3 -11.94 4.91 -4.87
C ASN A 3 -12.81 4.92 -3.61
N ASN A 4 -12.30 4.43 -2.49
CA ASN A 4 -13.01 4.61 -1.23
C ASN A 4 -12.95 6.10 -0.87
N THR A 5 -14.11 6.74 -0.83
CA THR A 5 -14.28 8.16 -0.44
C THR A 5 -14.77 8.31 0.99
N THR A 6 -14.89 7.19 1.71
CA THR A 6 -15.35 7.14 3.09
C THR A 6 -14.20 6.87 4.05
N PRO A 7 -14.24 7.39 5.30
CA PRO A 7 -13.26 7.05 6.32
C PRO A 7 -13.16 5.53 6.53
N ALA A 8 -11.98 5.04 6.87
CA ALA A 8 -11.74 3.63 7.16
C ALA A 8 -11.04 3.43 8.50
N VAL A 9 -11.31 2.31 9.16
CA VAL A 9 -10.57 1.83 10.33
C VAL A 9 -9.67 0.70 9.90
N GLN A 10 -8.40 0.76 10.31
CA GLN A 10 -7.34 -0.08 9.77
C GLN A 10 -6.54 -0.78 10.87
N PRO A 11 -7.09 -1.85 11.48
CA PRO A 11 -6.39 -2.58 12.53
C PRO A 11 -5.15 -3.28 11.96
N THR A 12 -4.08 -3.32 12.76
CA THR A 12 -2.82 -3.96 12.38
C THR A 12 -2.28 -4.80 13.53
N ILE A 13 -1.86 -6.03 13.23
CA ILE A 13 -1.05 -6.86 14.11
C ILE A 13 0.30 -7.02 13.42
N ARG A 14 1.38 -6.58 14.05
CA ARG A 14 2.73 -6.59 13.47
C ARG A 14 3.73 -7.29 14.36
N PHE A 15 4.58 -8.09 13.74
CA PHE A 15 5.86 -8.54 14.27
C PHE A 15 6.99 -7.81 13.53
N ASP A 16 7.91 -7.22 14.28
CA ASP A 16 9.02 -6.43 13.72
C ASP A 16 10.38 -6.86 14.30
N GLY A 17 10.94 -7.92 13.72
CA GLY A 17 12.28 -8.38 14.05
C GLY A 17 13.37 -7.67 13.25
N LYS A 18 14.63 -7.83 13.69
CA LYS A 18 15.79 -7.24 13.01
C LYS A 18 15.97 -7.75 11.57
N MET A 19 15.73 -9.04 11.35
CA MET A 19 15.90 -9.69 10.04
C MET A 19 14.57 -10.10 9.41
N PHE A 20 13.57 -10.47 10.22
CA PHE A 20 12.27 -10.92 9.72
C PHE A 20 11.18 -10.01 10.25
N PHE A 21 10.18 -9.76 9.42
CA PHE A 21 8.98 -9.04 9.82
C PHE A 21 7.76 -9.64 9.15
N GLY A 22 6.59 -9.27 9.65
CA GLY A 22 5.33 -9.66 9.07
C GLY A 22 4.16 -9.22 9.91
N GLY A 23 2.97 -9.52 9.43
CA GLY A 23 1.77 -9.13 10.13
C GLY A 23 0.50 -9.34 9.33
N PHE A 24 -0.56 -8.85 9.94
CA PHE A 24 -1.90 -8.81 9.43
C PHE A 24 -2.35 -7.36 9.45
N TRP A 25 -2.92 -6.90 8.36
CA TRP A 25 -3.58 -5.61 8.27
C TRP A 25 -4.99 -5.83 7.72
N ALA A 26 -5.93 -5.01 8.13
CA ALA A 26 -7.23 -4.98 7.49
C ALA A 26 -7.69 -3.54 7.30
N SER A 27 -8.62 -3.33 6.37
CA SER A 27 -9.31 -2.06 6.21
C SER A 27 -10.80 -2.27 6.11
N TYR A 28 -11.53 -1.49 6.92
CA TYR A 28 -12.97 -1.48 6.94
C TYR A 28 -13.49 -0.06 6.75
N SER A 29 -14.18 0.17 5.63
CA SER A 29 -14.87 1.44 5.36
C SER A 29 -16.04 1.66 6.33
N LEU A 30 -16.15 2.88 6.86
CA LEU A 30 -17.21 3.28 7.81
C LEU A 30 -18.42 3.95 7.14
N GLY A 31 -18.40 4.14 5.82
CA GLY A 31 -19.48 4.81 5.09
C GLY A 31 -20.32 3.88 4.24
N SER A 32 -21.02 4.47 3.26
CA SER A 32 -21.89 3.74 2.31
C SER A 32 -21.13 2.85 1.34
N GLU A 33 -19.82 3.03 1.22
CA GLU A 33 -18.97 2.20 0.38
C GLU A 33 -18.45 1.03 1.20
N ASN A 34 -18.71 -0.18 0.71
CA ASN A 34 -18.30 -1.39 1.41
C ASN A 34 -17.03 -1.97 0.77
N VAL A 35 -15.91 -1.32 1.06
CA VAL A 35 -14.58 -1.76 0.63
C VAL A 35 -13.90 -2.40 1.83
N GLN A 36 -13.64 -3.70 1.71
CA GLN A 36 -12.95 -4.47 2.74
C GLN A 36 -11.72 -5.13 2.15
N GLU A 37 -10.69 -5.22 2.97
CA GLU A 37 -9.41 -5.79 2.62
C GLU A 37 -8.77 -6.40 3.86
N ILE A 38 -8.14 -7.56 3.66
CA ILE A 38 -7.31 -8.23 4.65
C ILE A 38 -6.00 -8.56 3.95
N ASP A 39 -4.91 -8.04 4.51
CA ASP A 39 -3.57 -8.24 3.99
C ASP A 39 -2.76 -9.08 4.96
N ILE A 40 -2.14 -10.12 4.43
CA ILE A 40 -1.15 -10.91 5.16
C ILE A 40 0.20 -10.66 4.52
N TYR A 41 1.20 -10.26 5.31
CA TYR A 41 2.51 -9.98 4.77
C TYR A 41 3.62 -10.57 5.61
N THR A 42 4.71 -10.89 4.94
CA THR A 42 5.98 -11.26 5.58
C THR A 42 7.13 -10.78 4.73
N GLY A 43 8.28 -10.58 5.36
CA GLY A 43 9.48 -10.16 4.66
C GLY A 43 10.75 -10.36 5.46
N LEU A 44 11.85 -10.15 4.75
CA LEU A 44 13.21 -10.19 5.27
C LEU A 44 13.91 -8.87 5.02
N ARG A 45 14.78 -8.49 5.96
CA ARG A 45 15.61 -7.29 5.89
C ARG A 45 17.06 -7.68 5.72
N TYR A 46 17.69 -7.10 4.71
CA TYR A 46 19.11 -7.22 4.49
C TYR A 46 19.70 -5.83 4.26
N ARG A 47 20.40 -5.31 5.27
CA ARG A 47 20.93 -3.93 5.29
C ARG A 47 19.79 -2.93 5.11
N ASN A 48 19.83 -2.09 4.09
CA ASN A 48 18.80 -1.13 3.74
C ASN A 48 17.87 -1.66 2.65
N VAL A 49 17.81 -2.97 2.41
CA VAL A 49 16.87 -3.58 1.45
C VAL A 49 15.91 -4.47 2.18
N ASP A 50 14.62 -4.23 1.97
CA ASP A 50 13.54 -5.09 2.43
C ASP A 50 12.98 -5.86 1.23
N PHE A 51 12.81 -7.17 1.41
CA PHE A 51 12.08 -8.02 0.48
C PHE A 51 10.84 -8.52 1.19
N SER A 52 9.67 -8.34 0.60
CA SER A 52 8.41 -8.81 1.18
C SER A 52 7.52 -9.46 0.14
N ILE A 53 6.63 -10.30 0.64
CA ILE A 53 5.48 -10.79 -0.09
C ILE A 53 4.25 -10.37 0.70
N ILE A 54 3.27 -9.82 -0.02
CA ILE A 54 1.95 -9.47 0.51
C ILE A 54 0.92 -10.32 -0.21
N ASP A 55 -0.04 -10.83 0.55
CA ASP A 55 -1.27 -11.44 0.07
C ASP A 55 -2.42 -10.48 0.32
N TYR A 56 -2.86 -9.79 -0.74
CA TYR A 56 -4.04 -8.93 -0.72
C TYR A 56 -5.30 -9.78 -0.88
N TYR A 57 -6.11 -9.89 0.17
CA TYR A 57 -7.42 -10.52 0.10
C TYR A 57 -8.53 -9.47 0.13
N ASN A 58 -9.19 -9.29 -1.01
CA ASN A 58 -10.28 -8.33 -1.15
C ASN A 58 -11.64 -9.07 -1.21
N PRO A 59 -12.37 -9.28 -0.11
CA PRO A 59 -13.68 -9.92 -0.15
C PRO A 59 -14.72 -9.08 -0.93
N ILE A 60 -15.77 -9.73 -1.43
CA ILE A 60 -16.92 -9.04 -1.99
C ILE A 60 -17.96 -8.90 -0.89
N ASP A 61 -18.18 -7.68 -0.40
CA ASP A 61 -19.22 -7.45 0.59
C ASP A 61 -20.58 -7.12 -0.10
N THR A 62 -21.18 -8.16 -0.69
CA THR A 62 -22.54 -8.11 -1.22
C THR A 62 -23.41 -9.21 -0.60
N VAL A 63 -24.70 -8.90 -0.44
CA VAL A 63 -25.68 -9.83 0.12
C VAL A 63 -25.68 -11.14 -0.67
N GLY A 64 -25.40 -12.25 0.02
CA GLY A 64 -25.39 -13.60 -0.55
C GLY A 64 -24.04 -14.08 -1.07
N TRP A 65 -22.99 -13.25 -1.08
CA TRP A 65 -21.63 -13.75 -1.34
C TRP A 65 -21.15 -14.57 -0.14
N LYS A 66 -20.92 -15.87 -0.36
CA LYS A 66 -20.28 -16.76 0.59
C LYS A 66 -18.80 -16.81 0.24
N GLY A 67 -18.05 -15.85 0.79
CA GLY A 67 -16.60 -15.80 0.59
C GLY A 67 -15.91 -17.07 1.09
N ASP A 68 -14.80 -17.40 0.43
CA ASP A 68 -13.90 -18.48 0.86
C ASP A 68 -12.48 -17.93 0.89
N PHE A 69 -12.00 -17.62 2.08
CA PHE A 69 -10.63 -17.16 2.31
C PHE A 69 -9.59 -18.23 1.94
N PHE A 70 -9.97 -19.51 1.91
CA PHE A 70 -9.04 -20.58 1.55
C PHE A 70 -9.15 -20.99 0.07
N GLU A 71 -9.93 -20.25 -0.74
CA GLU A 71 -9.94 -20.39 -2.18
C GLU A 71 -8.65 -19.79 -2.76
N LEU A 72 -7.60 -20.61 -2.81
CA LEU A 72 -6.29 -20.23 -3.34
C LEU A 72 -6.11 -20.59 -4.81
N ARG A 73 -7.09 -21.23 -5.47
CA ARG A 73 -6.95 -21.60 -6.90
C ARG A 73 -6.87 -20.34 -7.75
N ASN A 74 -5.80 -20.22 -8.53
CA ASN A 74 -5.48 -19.03 -9.34
C ASN A 74 -6.63 -18.51 -10.22
N SER A 75 -7.52 -19.38 -10.69
CA SER A 75 -8.67 -19.03 -11.54
C SER A 75 -9.91 -18.56 -10.79
N LYS A 76 -9.94 -18.66 -9.46
CA LYS A 76 -11.11 -18.38 -8.61
C LYS A 76 -10.80 -17.48 -7.42
N THR A 77 -9.54 -17.42 -7.03
CA THR A 77 -9.09 -16.75 -5.82
C THR A 77 -9.35 -15.24 -5.87
N ARG A 78 -9.64 -14.68 -4.69
CA ARG A 78 -9.69 -13.23 -4.43
C ARG A 78 -8.38 -12.71 -3.83
N HIS A 79 -7.40 -13.59 -3.66
CA HIS A 79 -6.05 -13.27 -3.23
C HIS A 79 -5.25 -12.71 -4.39
N THR A 80 -4.39 -11.74 -4.12
CA THR A 80 -3.37 -11.26 -5.06
C THR A 80 -2.04 -11.25 -4.33
N LEU A 81 -1.10 -12.10 -4.76
CA LEU A 81 0.23 -12.12 -4.18
C LEU A 81 1.13 -11.12 -4.91
N ASP A 82 1.75 -10.24 -4.14
CA ASP A 82 2.64 -9.19 -4.62
C ASP A 82 4.02 -9.34 -4.00
N ALA A 83 5.05 -9.37 -4.85
CA ALA A 83 6.44 -9.41 -4.42
C ALA A 83 6.99 -7.99 -4.46
N ILE A 84 7.48 -7.51 -3.33
CA ILE A 84 7.92 -6.14 -3.15
C ILE A 84 9.39 -6.12 -2.73
N ILE A 85 10.16 -5.25 -3.37
CA ILE A 85 11.52 -4.91 -3.00
C ILE A 85 11.56 -3.42 -2.71
N THR A 86 12.03 -3.06 -1.52
CA THR A 86 12.22 -1.67 -1.12
C THR A 86 13.67 -1.42 -0.76
N LEU A 87 14.32 -0.51 -1.47
CA LEU A 87 15.57 0.11 -1.05
C LEU A 87 15.21 1.26 -0.11
N ASN A 88 15.46 1.08 1.17
CA ASN A 88 15.21 2.06 2.20
C ASN A 88 16.27 3.18 2.18
N GLN A 89 15.82 4.37 2.49
CA GLN A 89 16.65 5.55 2.65
C GLN A 89 17.70 5.37 3.75
N THR A 90 18.81 6.08 3.60
CA THR A 90 19.89 6.14 4.58
C THR A 90 20.25 7.60 4.86
N ALA A 91 21.08 7.84 5.88
CA ALA A 91 21.55 9.19 6.20
C ALA A 91 22.24 9.91 5.02
N HIS A 92 22.83 9.18 4.08
CA HIS A 92 23.51 9.74 2.90
C HIS A 92 22.67 9.63 1.62
N PHE A 93 21.55 8.92 1.66
CA PHE A 93 20.69 8.66 0.51
C PHE A 93 19.23 8.74 0.96
N PRO A 94 18.65 9.97 1.05
CA PRO A 94 17.30 10.20 1.57
C PRO A 94 16.22 9.85 0.52
N LEU A 95 16.38 8.69 -0.12
CA LEU A 95 15.51 8.20 -1.18
C LEU A 95 15.10 6.76 -0.87
N ASN A 96 13.79 6.52 -0.79
CA ASN A 96 13.20 5.20 -0.83
C ASN A 96 12.87 4.84 -2.28
N LEU A 97 13.22 3.63 -2.70
CA LEU A 97 12.83 3.10 -4.01
C LEU A 97 12.06 1.80 -3.82
N THR A 98 10.88 1.69 -4.40
CA THR A 98 10.02 0.50 -4.31
C THR A 98 9.76 -0.07 -5.70
N LEU A 99 9.89 -1.38 -5.81
CA LEU A 99 9.43 -2.19 -6.94
C LEU A 99 8.46 -3.25 -6.39
N ALA A 100 7.22 -3.24 -6.86
CA ALA A 100 6.20 -4.23 -6.52
C ALA A 100 5.71 -4.91 -7.80
N THR A 101 5.38 -6.20 -7.74
CA THR A 101 4.82 -6.95 -8.86
C THR A 101 3.84 -8.02 -8.37
N MET A 102 2.59 -7.89 -8.78
CA MET A 102 1.53 -8.86 -8.54
C MET A 102 1.76 -10.12 -9.38
N PHE A 103 2.35 -11.17 -8.78
CA PHE A 103 2.81 -12.35 -9.52
C PHE A 103 1.83 -13.52 -9.49
N TYR A 104 0.79 -13.48 -8.65
CA TYR A 104 -0.22 -14.53 -8.56
C TYR A 104 -1.60 -14.00 -8.16
N GLY A 105 -2.65 -14.72 -8.55
CA GLY A 105 -4.00 -14.51 -8.04
C GLY A 105 -4.86 -13.58 -8.92
N PHE A 106 -5.57 -12.66 -8.29
CA PHE A 106 -6.63 -11.84 -8.89
C PHE A 106 -6.13 -10.66 -9.75
N ASP A 107 -4.86 -10.67 -10.17
CA ASP A 107 -4.31 -9.75 -11.16
C ASP A 107 -4.48 -10.31 -12.59
N LYS A 108 -5.71 -10.25 -13.14
CA LYS A 108 -6.03 -10.88 -14.43
C LYS A 108 -6.32 -9.89 -15.54
N ASP A 109 -6.00 -10.30 -16.76
CA ASP A 109 -6.45 -9.60 -17.96
C ASP A 109 -7.98 -9.59 -18.07
N SER A 110 -8.52 -8.82 -19.02
CA SER A 110 -9.98 -8.69 -19.22
C SER A 110 -10.68 -10.02 -19.55
N THR A 111 -9.94 -11.08 -19.88
CA THR A 111 -10.49 -12.41 -20.15
C THR A 111 -10.46 -13.33 -18.93
N GLY A 112 -9.79 -12.92 -17.84
CA GLY A 112 -9.59 -13.71 -16.64
C GLY A 112 -8.54 -14.82 -16.79
N LYS A 113 -7.84 -14.91 -17.92
CA LYS A 113 -7.01 -16.08 -18.26
C LYS A 113 -5.52 -15.89 -17.98
N LYS A 114 -5.01 -14.68 -18.23
CA LYS A 114 -3.57 -14.39 -18.09
C LYS A 114 -3.35 -13.46 -16.90
N ASN A 115 -2.26 -13.72 -16.17
CA ASN A 115 -1.78 -12.77 -15.18
C ASN A 115 -1.22 -11.52 -15.89
N LEU A 116 -1.55 -10.34 -15.40
CA LEU A 116 -1.01 -9.09 -15.95
C LEU A 116 0.42 -8.82 -15.48
N TYR A 117 0.83 -9.42 -14.36
CA TYR A 117 2.09 -9.08 -13.69
C TYR A 117 2.17 -7.58 -13.45
N SER A 118 1.12 -7.04 -12.82
CA SER A 118 1.00 -5.61 -12.60
C SER A 118 2.16 -5.13 -11.73
N THR A 119 3.05 -4.36 -12.36
CA THR A 119 4.26 -3.84 -11.73
C THR A 119 4.10 -2.37 -11.40
N TYR A 120 4.49 -2.00 -10.18
CA TYR A 120 4.54 -0.64 -9.68
C TYR A 120 5.98 -0.27 -9.28
N LEU A 121 6.39 0.92 -9.65
CA LEU A 121 7.67 1.53 -9.31
C LEU A 121 7.38 2.83 -8.59
N GLU A 122 8.06 3.10 -7.48
CA GLU A 122 7.96 4.37 -6.77
C GLU A 122 9.32 4.83 -6.26
N ALA A 123 9.52 6.14 -6.32
CA ALA A 123 10.61 6.84 -5.68
C ALA A 123 10.02 7.87 -4.71
N GLU A 124 10.45 7.83 -3.46
CA GLU A 124 10.10 8.81 -2.44
C GLU A 124 11.37 9.49 -1.91
N TYR A 125 11.43 10.80 -2.02
CA TYR A 125 12.54 11.63 -1.55
C TYR A 125 12.13 12.39 -0.30
N THR A 126 12.86 12.17 0.80
CA THR A 126 12.69 12.90 2.05
C THR A 126 13.52 14.18 2.00
N PHE A 127 12.86 15.33 1.85
CA PHE A 127 13.56 16.61 1.75
C PHE A 127 13.73 17.31 3.10
N PHE A 128 12.94 16.92 4.10
CA PHE A 128 13.08 17.41 5.47
C PHE A 128 12.72 16.31 6.47
N SER A 129 13.57 16.13 7.48
CA SER A 129 13.27 15.24 8.60
C SER A 129 13.96 15.74 9.87
N ASN A 130 13.17 15.88 10.93
CA ASN A 130 13.62 16.01 12.31
C ASN A 130 12.78 15.09 13.21
N ASP A 131 12.96 15.17 14.52
CA ASP A 131 12.30 14.27 15.50
C ASP A 131 10.76 14.32 15.42
N ASP A 132 10.20 15.47 15.05
CA ASP A 132 8.76 15.71 15.09
C ASP A 132 8.11 15.72 13.72
N THR A 133 8.86 16.00 12.66
CA THR A 133 8.32 16.32 11.34
C THR A 133 9.17 15.70 10.25
N CYS A 134 8.50 14.93 9.40
CA CYS A 134 9.06 14.41 8.16
C CYS A 134 8.24 14.94 7.00
N ILE A 135 8.91 15.36 5.93
CA ILE A 135 8.26 15.76 4.70
C ILE A 135 8.93 15.08 3.51
N SER A 136 8.11 14.38 2.73
CA SER A 136 8.55 13.63 1.57
C SER A 136 7.74 14.00 0.33
N PHE A 137 8.39 13.88 -0.82
CA PHE A 137 7.77 13.91 -2.13
C PHE A 137 7.89 12.54 -2.77
N HIS A 138 6.83 12.05 -3.39
CA HIS A 138 6.85 10.78 -4.10
C HIS A 138 6.41 10.92 -5.56
N ILE A 139 6.93 10.00 -6.38
CA ILE A 139 6.53 9.78 -7.76
C ILE A 139 6.56 8.28 -8.04
N GLY A 140 5.48 7.77 -8.59
CA GLY A 140 5.33 6.36 -8.89
C GLY A 140 4.36 6.09 -10.05
N GLY A 141 4.51 4.91 -10.61
CA GLY A 141 3.82 4.53 -11.83
C GLY A 141 4.05 3.09 -12.22
N THR A 142 3.55 2.76 -13.41
CA THR A 142 3.67 1.43 -13.99
C THR A 142 4.41 1.50 -15.33
N PRO A 143 5.32 0.56 -15.64
CA PRO A 143 6.12 0.61 -16.87
C PRO A 143 5.38 0.11 -18.11
N TYR A 144 4.21 -0.52 -17.96
CA TYR A 144 3.40 -1.05 -19.07
C TYR A 144 1.93 -1.17 -18.67
N LYS A 145 1.10 -1.68 -19.58
CA LYS A 145 -0.32 -1.93 -19.32
C LYS A 145 -0.51 -2.91 -18.17
N SER A 146 -1.14 -2.47 -17.09
CA SER A 146 -1.32 -3.22 -15.85
C SER A 146 -2.63 -2.84 -15.17
N TYR A 147 -2.84 -3.33 -13.94
CA TYR A 147 -3.90 -2.91 -13.04
C TYR A 147 -3.92 -1.38 -12.79
N TYR A 148 -2.76 -0.72 -12.82
CA TYR A 148 -2.61 0.70 -12.50
C TYR A 148 -2.96 1.64 -13.66
N ALA A 149 -2.63 1.24 -14.91
CA ALA A 149 -2.89 2.05 -16.10
C ALA A 149 -2.95 1.20 -17.38
N SER A 150 -3.60 1.72 -18.43
CA SER A 150 -3.72 1.01 -19.72
C SER A 150 -2.43 0.98 -20.55
N LYS A 151 -1.39 1.68 -20.10
CA LYS A 151 -0.08 1.85 -20.72
C LYS A 151 0.95 2.27 -19.66
N ALA A 152 2.22 2.36 -20.04
CA ALA A 152 3.23 2.99 -19.21
C ALA A 152 2.79 4.40 -18.78
N ALA A 153 2.74 4.66 -17.48
CA ALA A 153 2.21 5.92 -16.96
C ALA A 153 2.66 6.18 -15.52
N ILE A 154 2.79 7.47 -15.19
CA ILE A 154 2.87 7.95 -13.81
C ILE A 154 1.44 7.98 -13.27
N THR A 155 1.18 7.27 -12.19
CA THR A 155 -0.16 7.10 -11.61
C THR A 155 -0.26 7.63 -10.18
N ASN A 156 0.85 8.00 -9.56
CA ASN A 156 0.87 8.50 -8.20
C ASN A 156 2.00 9.52 -8.05
N THR A 157 1.67 10.74 -7.66
CA THR A 157 2.66 11.73 -7.23
C THR A 157 2.08 12.55 -6.11
N GLY A 158 2.91 13.00 -5.16
CA GLY A 158 2.37 13.81 -4.10
C GLY A 158 3.40 14.26 -3.09
N LEU A 159 2.89 15.03 -2.14
CA LEU A 159 3.60 15.51 -0.98
C LEU A 159 2.97 14.90 0.26
N THR A 160 3.80 14.36 1.15
CA THR A 160 3.37 13.84 2.44
C THR A 160 4.09 14.58 3.57
N ILE A 161 3.33 15.05 4.55
CA ILE A 161 3.83 15.56 5.82
C ILE A 161 3.40 14.59 6.92
N THR A 162 4.35 14.09 7.68
CA THR A 162 4.10 13.34 8.92
C THR A 162 4.59 14.17 10.09
N ARG A 163 3.74 14.31 11.11
CA ARG A 163 4.05 15.04 12.33
C ARG A 163 3.74 14.21 13.57
N ASN A 164 4.71 14.07 14.47
CA ASN A 164 4.49 13.52 15.80
C ASN A 164 3.85 14.57 16.69
N ILE A 165 2.67 14.26 17.25
CA ILE A 165 1.99 15.10 18.21
C ILE A 165 2.17 14.49 19.60
N HIS A 166 2.92 15.19 20.45
CA HIS A 166 3.15 14.79 21.84
C HIS A 166 2.02 15.32 22.72
N PHE A 167 1.15 14.43 23.20
CA PHE A 167 0.09 14.80 24.13
C PHE A 167 0.60 14.88 25.56
N ASN A 168 1.52 13.97 25.94
CA ASN A 168 2.22 13.94 27.22
C ASN A 168 3.48 13.07 27.09
N SER A 169 4.21 12.84 28.18
CA SER A 169 5.46 12.07 28.20
C SER A 169 5.32 10.60 27.77
N SER A 170 4.10 10.05 27.78
CA SER A 170 3.83 8.64 27.50
C SER A 170 3.03 8.43 26.21
N LEU A 171 2.49 9.49 25.60
CA LEU A 171 1.62 9.40 24.43
C LEU A 171 2.07 10.36 23.32
N THR A 172 2.54 9.75 22.24
CA THR A 172 2.85 10.43 20.98
C THR A 172 2.01 9.82 19.88
N ILE A 173 1.29 10.64 19.12
CA ILE A 173 0.46 10.19 18.00
C ILE A 173 1.07 10.73 16.70
N PRO A 174 1.54 9.86 15.79
CA PRO A 174 1.92 10.28 14.46
C PRO A 174 0.66 10.63 13.65
N VAL A 175 0.63 11.82 13.08
CA VAL A 175 -0.41 12.30 12.17
C VAL A 175 0.20 12.55 10.80
N LYS A 176 -0.46 12.05 9.76
CA LYS A 176 -0.05 12.15 8.36
C LYS A 176 -1.08 12.95 7.58
N GLY A 177 -0.60 13.89 6.77
CA GLY A 177 -1.38 14.56 5.72
C GLY A 177 -0.69 14.40 4.37
N SER A 178 -1.44 14.07 3.32
CA SER A 178 -0.89 13.98 1.96
C SER A 178 -1.78 14.69 0.94
N PHE A 179 -1.14 15.40 0.02
CA PHE A 179 -1.75 15.89 -1.21
C PHE A 179 -1.23 15.05 -2.37
N ILE A 180 -2.12 14.33 -3.03
CA ILE A 180 -1.78 13.30 -4.02
C ILE A 180 -2.50 13.60 -5.33
N ILE A 181 -1.79 13.43 -6.44
CA ILE A 181 -2.30 13.54 -7.79
C ILE A 181 -2.07 12.20 -8.50
N ASN A 182 -3.04 11.75 -9.28
CA ASN A 182 -2.87 10.73 -10.29
C ASN A 182 -2.83 11.40 -11.67
N PRO A 183 -1.65 11.63 -12.27
CA PRO A 183 -1.53 12.32 -13.56
C PRO A 183 -2.21 11.56 -14.70
N TYR A 184 -2.26 10.24 -14.64
CA TYR A 184 -2.89 9.41 -15.68
C TYR A 184 -4.42 9.52 -15.68
N THR A 185 -5.06 9.59 -14.51
CA THR A 185 -6.53 9.72 -14.40
C THR A 185 -7.01 11.16 -14.21
N HIS A 186 -6.11 12.12 -14.05
CA HIS A 186 -6.38 13.52 -13.72
C HIS A 186 -7.19 13.68 -12.41
N GLN A 187 -6.94 12.84 -11.43
CA GLN A 187 -7.59 12.88 -10.12
C GLN A 187 -6.67 13.46 -9.04
N VAL A 188 -7.28 14.11 -8.06
CA VAL A 188 -6.61 14.70 -6.89
C VAL A 188 -7.22 14.12 -5.62
N PHE A 189 -6.37 13.86 -4.64
CA PHE A 189 -6.73 13.27 -3.35
C PHE A 189 -6.08 14.05 -2.22
N LEU A 190 -6.84 14.25 -1.15
CA LEU A 190 -6.35 14.71 0.15
C LEU A 190 -6.53 13.58 1.14
N LEU A 191 -5.43 13.16 1.76
CA LEU A 191 -5.41 12.10 2.76
C LEU A 191 -5.05 12.70 4.12
N ALA A 192 -5.78 12.31 5.15
CA ALA A 192 -5.41 12.50 6.53
C ALA A 192 -5.49 11.16 7.25
N ALA A 193 -4.47 10.84 8.05
CA ALA A 193 -4.41 9.59 8.82
C ALA A 193 -3.69 9.82 10.14
N PHE A 194 -4.03 9.03 11.15
CA PHE A 194 -3.29 8.95 12.40
C PHE A 194 -3.29 7.50 12.89
N THR A 195 -2.31 7.14 13.69
CA THR A 195 -2.20 5.78 14.25
C THR A 195 -2.12 5.86 15.76
N ILE A 196 -2.94 5.05 16.42
CA ILE A 196 -2.87 4.85 17.86
C ILE A 196 -2.03 3.59 18.08
N GLN A 197 -0.96 3.70 18.88
CA GLN A 197 -0.02 2.62 19.19
C GLN A 197 -0.15 2.19 20.65
#